data_AF-A0A7C5Q1H8-F1
#
_entry.id   AF-A0A7C5Q1H8-F1
#
_cell.length_a   1.000
_cell.length_b   1.000
_cell.length_c   1.000
_cell.angle_alpha   90.00
_cell.angle_beta   90.00
_cell.angle_gamma   90.00
#
_symmetry.space_group_name_H-M   'P 1'
#
loop_
_entity.id
_entity.type
_entity.pdbx_description
1 polymer ?
#
loop_
_entity_poly.entity_id
_entity_poly.type
_entity_poly.pdbx_seq_one_letter_code
_entity_poly.pdbx_strand_id
1 'polypeptide(L)'
;MTQPSDTPALVKRDTMLLVGLGCLVVGFLAGVIFSSFQEPAVPPSAGPQQHAGPAPAPGAGGLAPGQADRILALEREVAANPNNADAWAQLGNIWFDTGKYGKAIEAYEKSLAIKPDNPDVWTDLGVMYRRSGKPDKAIECFDRAIAIDPKHDTPYFNKGIVQIFDLKDVEAGLASWEELVRINPGAMAPNGQPVSALIAEFRNKQKAQQQQQAGEKSASQMGQ
;
A
#
# COMPACT_ATOMS: atom_id res chain seq x y z
N MET A 1 93.11 9.22 -16.47
CA MET A 1 92.88 8.62 -15.13
C MET A 1 91.76 9.40 -14.46
N THR A 2 90.88 8.66 -13.77
CA THR A 2 89.81 9.05 -12.82
C THR A 2 88.56 9.77 -13.33
N GLN A 3 87.43 9.05 -13.30
CA GLN A 3 86.06 9.56 -13.19
C GLN A 3 85.82 10.31 -11.86
N PRO A 4 84.69 11.03 -11.76
CA PRO A 4 83.76 10.75 -10.68
C PRO A 4 82.31 10.50 -11.16
N SER A 5 81.64 9.74 -10.31
CA SER A 5 80.32 9.12 -10.34
C SER A 5 79.14 10.09 -10.18
N ASP A 6 78.04 9.81 -10.89
CA ASP A 6 76.69 10.23 -10.49
C ASP A 6 75.75 9.01 -10.45
N THR A 7 75.25 8.71 -9.25
CA THR A 7 74.18 7.73 -9.01
C THR A 7 72.89 8.51 -8.72
N PRO A 8 71.77 8.30 -9.42
CA PRO A 8 70.53 8.98 -9.09
C PRO A 8 69.88 8.39 -7.84
N ALA A 9 69.40 9.31 -6.98
CA ALA A 9 68.76 9.04 -5.71
C ALA A 9 67.49 8.18 -5.84
N LEU A 10 67.44 7.09 -5.07
CA LEU A 10 66.30 6.18 -4.97
C LEU A 10 65.20 6.84 -4.10
N VAL A 11 64.05 7.15 -4.69
CA VAL A 11 62.90 7.69 -3.95
C VAL A 11 62.38 6.63 -2.95
N LYS A 12 62.24 7.00 -1.68
CA LYS A 12 61.78 6.09 -0.61
C LYS A 12 60.34 5.63 -0.87
N ARG A 13 60.09 4.33 -0.63
CA ARG A 13 58.79 3.65 -0.81
C ARG A 13 57.62 4.35 -0.08
N ASP A 14 57.90 5.00 1.05
CA ASP A 14 56.89 5.71 1.85
C ASP A 14 56.32 6.94 1.11
N THR A 15 57.13 7.62 0.30
CA THR A 15 56.70 8.76 -0.53
C THR A 15 55.81 8.30 -1.68
N MET A 16 56.09 7.12 -2.25
CA MET A 16 55.30 6.56 -3.34
C MET A 16 53.92 6.06 -2.86
N LEU A 17 53.83 5.51 -1.65
CA LEU A 17 52.57 5.10 -1.02
C LEU A 17 51.68 6.29 -0.63
N LEU A 18 52.27 7.38 -0.13
CA LEU A 18 51.53 8.60 0.22
C LEU A 18 50.88 9.28 -1.01
N VAL A 19 51.59 9.32 -2.14
CA VAL A 19 51.04 9.89 -3.39
C VAL A 19 49.94 9.01 -3.98
N GLY A 20 50.08 7.68 -3.90
CA GLY A 20 49.05 6.74 -4.37
C GLY A 20 47.74 6.81 -3.57
N LEU A 21 47.81 6.96 -2.25
CA LEU A 21 46.63 7.06 -1.38
C LEU A 21 45.86 8.37 -1.58
N GLY A 22 46.57 9.48 -1.83
CA GLY A 22 45.96 10.79 -2.09
C GLY A 22 45.12 10.84 -3.37
N CYS A 23 45.58 10.19 -4.45
CA CYS A 23 44.83 10.11 -5.71
C CYS A 23 43.55 9.28 -5.61
N LEU A 24 43.53 8.24 -4.77
CA LEU A 24 42.34 7.39 -4.55
C LEU A 24 41.21 8.14 -3.82
N VAL A 25 41.54 8.99 -2.84
CA VAL A 25 40.54 9.75 -2.08
C VAL A 25 39.94 10.89 -2.92
N VAL A 26 40.74 11.57 -3.74
CA VAL A 26 40.26 12.63 -4.65
C VAL A 26 39.41 12.06 -5.79
N GLY A 27 39.78 10.89 -6.33
CA GLY A 27 39.01 10.21 -7.37
C GLY A 27 37.64 9.70 -6.89
N PHE A 28 37.55 9.21 -5.64
CA PHE A 28 36.30 8.75 -5.06
C PHE A 28 35.32 9.92 -4.78
N LEU A 29 35.80 11.06 -4.31
CA LEU A 29 34.95 12.22 -4.02
C LEU A 29 34.45 12.94 -5.30
N ALA A 30 35.24 12.97 -6.37
CA ALA A 30 34.78 13.50 -7.66
C ALA A 30 33.76 12.58 -8.37
N GLY A 31 33.88 11.26 -8.21
CA GLY A 31 32.97 10.28 -8.81
C GLY A 31 31.55 10.27 -8.21
N VAL A 32 31.41 10.55 -6.91
CA VAL A 32 30.10 10.55 -6.23
C VAL A 32 29.24 11.76 -6.63
N ILE A 33 29.85 12.88 -7.05
CA ILE A 33 29.12 14.07 -7.50
C ILE A 33 28.58 13.90 -8.94
N PHE A 34 29.32 13.20 -9.81
CA PHE A 34 28.92 13.03 -11.22
C PHE A 34 27.74 12.05 -11.42
N SER A 35 27.53 11.11 -10.50
CA SER A 35 26.39 10.18 -10.56
C SER A 35 25.04 10.79 -10.14
N SER A 36 25.02 12.04 -9.68
CA SER A 36 23.80 12.72 -9.19
C SER A 36 23.16 13.66 -10.23
N PHE A 37 23.75 13.83 -11.42
CA PHE A 37 23.32 14.84 -12.41
C PHE A 37 22.90 14.26 -13.77
N GLN A 38 22.36 13.05 -13.78
CA GLN A 38 21.76 12.48 -14.98
C GLN A 38 20.26 12.33 -14.80
N GLU A 39 19.54 13.44 -14.92
CA GLU A 39 18.10 13.39 -15.18
C GLU A 39 17.88 13.02 -16.65
N PRO A 40 17.17 11.92 -16.96
CA PRO A 40 16.69 11.70 -18.30
C PRO A 40 15.61 12.75 -18.61
N ALA A 41 15.80 13.47 -19.72
CA ALA A 41 14.82 14.42 -20.23
C ALA A 41 13.44 13.75 -20.39
N VAL A 42 12.45 14.23 -19.64
CA VAL A 42 11.05 13.81 -19.75
C VAL A 42 10.47 14.47 -21.02
N PRO A 43 10.00 13.72 -22.03
CA PRO A 43 9.27 14.32 -23.14
C PRO A 43 7.91 14.84 -22.64
N PRO A 44 7.36 15.92 -23.23
CA PRO A 44 6.06 16.45 -22.82
C PRO A 44 4.98 15.40 -23.09
N SER A 45 4.45 14.79 -22.02
CA SER A 45 3.35 13.85 -22.09
C SER A 45 2.01 14.59 -22.18
N ALA A 46 1.21 14.11 -23.11
CA ALA A 46 -0.14 14.54 -23.39
C ALA A 46 -1.12 14.18 -22.25
N GLY A 47 -1.97 15.14 -21.86
CA GLY A 47 -3.28 14.94 -21.23
C GLY A 47 -3.33 14.35 -19.80
N PRO A 48 -4.39 14.64 -19.02
CA PRO A 48 -4.57 14.05 -17.70
C PRO A 48 -4.97 12.57 -17.85
N GLN A 49 -4.00 11.66 -17.71
CA GLN A 49 -4.29 10.24 -17.56
C GLN A 49 -4.61 9.92 -16.08
N GLN A 50 -5.87 9.55 -15.85
CA GLN A 50 -6.30 8.82 -14.66
C GLN A 50 -5.63 7.44 -14.70
N HIS A 51 -4.48 7.30 -14.05
CA HIS A 51 -3.89 6.02 -13.74
C HIS A 51 -3.78 5.90 -12.22
N ALA A 52 -4.65 5.06 -11.65
CA ALA A 52 -4.50 4.52 -10.32
C ALA A 52 -3.20 3.70 -10.27
N GLY A 53 -2.10 4.36 -9.89
CA GLY A 53 -0.89 3.67 -9.45
C GLY A 53 -1.14 2.97 -8.10
N PRO A 54 -0.30 1.99 -7.71
CA PRO A 54 -0.42 1.36 -6.41
C PRO A 54 -0.36 2.44 -5.33
N ALA A 55 -1.34 2.41 -4.41
CA ALA A 55 -1.42 3.33 -3.28
C ALA A 55 -0.05 3.39 -2.57
N PRO A 56 0.43 4.60 -2.21
CA PRO A 56 1.69 4.73 -1.48
C PRO A 56 1.64 3.86 -0.21
N ALA A 57 2.78 3.25 0.13
CA ALA A 57 2.88 2.38 1.30
C ALA A 57 2.37 3.14 2.55
N PRO A 58 1.46 2.54 3.34
CA PRO A 58 0.94 3.18 4.53
C PRO A 58 2.07 3.38 5.53
N GLY A 59 2.48 4.63 5.77
CA GLY A 59 3.51 4.96 6.77
C GLY A 59 4.63 5.90 6.30
N ALA A 60 4.66 6.32 5.03
CA ALA A 60 5.51 7.44 4.63
C ALA A 60 4.91 8.75 5.18
N GLY A 61 5.20 9.06 6.45
CA GLY A 61 4.61 10.16 7.22
C GLY A 61 4.94 11.59 6.75
N GLY A 62 5.25 11.78 5.47
CA GLY A 62 5.48 13.09 4.85
C GLY A 62 4.50 13.32 3.71
N LEU A 63 3.97 14.54 3.60
CA LEU A 63 3.23 14.98 2.44
C LEU A 63 4.17 14.98 1.22
N ALA A 64 3.83 14.26 0.17
CA ALA A 64 4.52 14.35 -1.11
C ALA A 64 4.45 15.80 -1.64
N PRO A 65 5.42 16.24 -2.47
CA PRO A 65 5.39 17.57 -3.07
C PRO A 65 4.04 17.87 -3.73
N GLY A 66 3.45 19.02 -3.37
CA GLY A 66 2.14 19.45 -3.86
C GLY A 66 0.92 18.78 -3.22
N GLN A 67 1.06 17.78 -2.33
CA GLN A 67 -0.10 17.25 -1.59
C GLN A 67 -0.68 18.30 -0.64
N ALA A 68 0.17 19.05 0.06
CA ALA A 68 -0.26 20.14 0.94
C ALA A 68 -1.12 21.19 0.19
N ASP A 69 -0.65 21.60 -0.99
CA ASP A 69 -1.37 22.57 -1.82
C ASP A 69 -2.70 22.01 -2.33
N ARG A 70 -2.74 20.72 -2.70
CA ARG A 70 -3.99 20.04 -3.08
C ARG A 70 -4.99 19.97 -1.95
N ILE A 71 -4.54 19.65 -0.73
CA ILE A 71 -5.40 19.66 0.47
C ILE A 71 -5.96 21.07 0.68
N LEU A 72 -5.12 22.09 0.68
CA LEU A 72 -5.55 23.48 0.88
C LEU A 72 -6.53 23.95 -0.22
N ALA A 73 -6.30 23.55 -1.47
CA ALA A 73 -7.20 23.85 -2.58
C ALA A 73 -8.57 23.17 -2.40
N LEU A 74 -8.59 21.88 -2.04
CA LEU A 74 -9.83 21.15 -1.79
C LEU A 74 -10.56 21.66 -0.54
N GLU A 75 -9.85 22.02 0.52
CA GLU A 75 -10.44 22.63 1.73
C GLU A 75 -11.13 23.96 1.40
N ARG A 76 -10.53 24.80 0.54
CA ARG A 76 -11.16 26.03 0.04
C ARG A 76 -12.37 25.74 -0.83
N GLU A 77 -12.27 24.74 -1.71
CA GLU A 77 -13.37 24.33 -2.59
C GLU A 77 -14.59 23.87 -1.78
N VAL A 78 -14.41 22.95 -0.82
CA VAL A 78 -15.53 22.47 -0.01
C VAL A 78 -16.06 23.53 0.96
N ALA A 79 -15.27 24.54 1.32
CA ALA A 79 -15.74 25.69 2.08
C ALA A 79 -16.61 26.64 1.23
N ALA A 80 -16.24 26.86 -0.04
CA ALA A 80 -17.01 27.69 -0.97
C ALA A 80 -18.26 26.95 -1.48
N ASN A 81 -18.13 25.65 -1.75
CA ASN A 81 -19.13 24.79 -2.37
C ASN A 81 -19.36 23.53 -1.50
N PRO A 82 -20.02 23.65 -0.33
CA PRO A 82 -20.18 22.54 0.61
C PRO A 82 -20.98 21.35 0.07
N ASN A 83 -21.78 21.56 -0.99
CA ASN A 83 -22.57 20.51 -1.65
C ASN A 83 -21.80 19.80 -2.78
N ASN A 84 -20.49 20.04 -2.94
CA ASN A 84 -19.67 19.33 -3.92
C ASN A 84 -19.21 17.97 -3.37
N ALA A 85 -20.00 16.92 -3.61
CA ALA A 85 -19.72 15.57 -3.13
C ALA A 85 -18.36 15.02 -3.61
N ASP A 86 -17.99 15.30 -4.85
CA ASP A 86 -16.74 14.80 -5.45
C ASP A 86 -15.51 15.47 -4.84
N ALA A 87 -15.59 16.75 -4.49
CA ALA A 87 -14.53 17.45 -3.77
C ALA A 87 -14.33 16.87 -2.36
N TRP A 88 -15.42 16.55 -1.66
CA TRP A 88 -15.34 15.85 -0.37
C TRP A 88 -14.72 14.46 -0.49
N ALA A 89 -15.09 13.68 -1.52
CA ALA A 89 -14.49 12.37 -1.77
C ALA A 89 -12.99 12.46 -2.07
N GLN A 90 -12.58 13.42 -2.92
CA GLN A 90 -11.17 13.66 -3.21
C GLN A 90 -10.37 14.08 -1.98
N LEU A 91 -10.96 14.93 -1.12
CA LEU A 91 -10.33 15.30 0.15
C LEU A 91 -10.17 14.08 1.06
N GLY A 92 -11.17 13.20 1.10
CA GLY A 92 -11.11 11.90 1.78
C GLY A 92 -9.95 11.04 1.29
N ASN A 93 -9.78 10.89 -0.02
CA ASN A 93 -8.70 10.12 -0.64
C ASN A 93 -7.32 10.64 -0.24
N ILE A 94 -7.11 11.96 -0.25
CA ILE A 94 -5.81 12.52 0.17
C ILE A 94 -5.56 12.31 1.66
N TRP A 95 -6.59 12.44 2.50
CA TRP A 95 -6.44 12.13 3.93
C TRP A 95 -6.18 10.64 4.18
N PHE A 96 -6.75 9.76 3.37
CA PHE A 96 -6.44 8.34 3.40
C PHE A 96 -4.96 8.08 3.06
N ASP A 97 -4.49 8.61 1.92
CA ASP A 97 -3.10 8.42 1.45
C ASP A 97 -2.07 8.93 2.46
N THR A 98 -2.44 9.93 3.27
CA THR A 98 -1.59 10.54 4.29
C THR A 98 -1.78 9.92 5.68
N GLY A 99 -2.54 8.83 5.79
CA GLY A 99 -2.77 8.09 7.03
C GLY A 99 -3.65 8.82 8.06
N LYS A 100 -4.32 9.90 7.68
CA LYS A 100 -5.22 10.68 8.54
C LYS A 100 -6.64 10.13 8.46
N TYR A 101 -6.81 8.87 8.87
CA TYR A 101 -8.08 8.13 8.70
C TYR A 101 -9.30 8.83 9.31
N GLY A 102 -9.16 9.50 10.45
CA GLY A 102 -10.26 10.27 11.04
C GLY A 102 -10.77 11.41 10.14
N LYS A 103 -9.86 12.14 9.49
CA LYS A 103 -10.22 13.19 8.53
C LYS A 103 -10.81 12.61 7.24
N ALA A 104 -10.29 11.46 6.81
CA ALA A 104 -10.81 10.75 5.64
C ALA A 104 -12.28 10.32 5.87
N ILE A 105 -12.58 9.74 7.04
CA ILE A 105 -13.94 9.38 7.45
C ILE A 105 -14.88 10.58 7.37
N GLU A 106 -14.52 11.70 8.01
CA GLU A 106 -15.36 12.91 8.01
C GLU A 106 -15.64 13.40 6.58
N ALA A 107 -14.62 13.41 5.71
CA ALA A 107 -14.77 13.86 4.33
C ALA A 107 -15.65 12.90 3.51
N TYR A 108 -15.46 11.58 3.63
CA TYR A 108 -16.31 10.60 2.96
C TYR A 108 -17.75 10.63 3.46
N GLU A 109 -17.99 10.78 4.77
CA GLU A 109 -19.34 10.92 5.33
C GLU A 109 -20.05 12.15 4.78
N LYS A 110 -19.36 13.29 4.64
CA LYS A 110 -19.92 14.48 3.98
C LYS A 110 -20.23 14.23 2.51
N SER A 111 -19.33 13.56 1.79
CA SER A 111 -19.57 13.17 0.39
C SER A 111 -20.85 12.32 0.26
N LEU A 112 -20.98 11.29 1.10
CA LEU A 112 -22.12 10.36 1.10
C LEU A 112 -23.42 10.99 1.62
N ALA A 113 -23.34 11.98 2.51
CA ALA A 113 -24.52 12.75 2.92
C ALA A 113 -25.13 13.54 1.76
N ILE A 114 -24.31 13.94 0.78
CA ILE A 114 -24.74 14.66 -0.43
C ILE A 114 -25.12 13.68 -1.54
N LYS A 115 -24.28 12.67 -1.78
CA LYS A 115 -24.46 11.65 -2.81
C LYS A 115 -24.37 10.24 -2.19
N PRO A 116 -25.47 9.69 -1.69
CA PRO A 116 -25.47 8.44 -0.94
C PRO A 116 -25.30 7.19 -1.82
N ASP A 117 -25.44 7.32 -3.13
CA ASP A 117 -25.43 6.23 -4.13
C ASP A 117 -24.04 6.07 -4.79
N ASN A 118 -22.96 6.31 -4.05
CA ASN A 118 -21.60 6.13 -4.53
C ASN A 118 -20.92 4.89 -3.89
N PRO A 119 -20.87 3.74 -4.60
CA PRO A 119 -20.33 2.50 -4.04
C PRO A 119 -18.82 2.55 -3.79
N ASP A 120 -18.06 3.32 -4.58
CA ASP A 120 -16.62 3.49 -4.38
C ASP A 120 -16.34 4.21 -3.05
N VAL A 121 -17.07 5.30 -2.78
CA VAL A 121 -16.91 6.07 -1.53
C VAL A 121 -17.36 5.27 -0.31
N TRP A 122 -18.44 4.49 -0.42
CA TRP A 122 -18.81 3.54 0.65
C TRP A 122 -17.71 2.49 0.89
N THR A 123 -17.09 1.98 -0.17
CA THR A 123 -15.98 1.03 -0.05
C THR A 123 -14.78 1.68 0.65
N ASP A 124 -14.36 2.87 0.24
CA ASP A 124 -13.25 3.59 0.87
C ASP A 124 -13.53 3.95 2.33
N LEU A 125 -14.75 4.40 2.65
CA LEU A 125 -15.18 4.63 4.02
C LEU A 125 -15.10 3.35 4.87
N GLY A 126 -15.52 2.21 4.32
CA GLY A 126 -15.37 0.90 4.97
C GLY A 126 -13.91 0.56 5.26
N VAL A 127 -13.00 0.81 4.32
CA VAL A 127 -11.55 0.66 4.55
C VAL A 127 -11.08 1.58 5.68
N MET A 128 -11.57 2.82 5.75
CA MET A 128 -11.16 3.75 6.81
C MET A 128 -11.64 3.31 8.19
N TYR A 129 -12.86 2.79 8.27
CA TYR A 129 -13.41 2.24 9.51
C TYR A 129 -12.62 1.03 9.99
N ARG A 130 -12.26 0.13 9.08
CA ARG A 130 -11.37 -1.00 9.38
C ARG A 130 -10.03 -0.51 9.93
N ARG A 131 -9.36 0.41 9.23
CA ARG A 131 -8.06 0.98 9.63
C ARG A 131 -8.12 1.70 10.98
N SER A 132 -9.29 2.20 11.34
CA SER A 132 -9.56 2.87 12.63
C SER A 132 -10.04 1.91 13.74
N GLY A 133 -9.95 0.59 13.53
CA GLY A 133 -10.31 -0.42 14.52
C GLY A 133 -11.82 -0.59 14.74
N LYS A 134 -12.64 -0.25 13.73
CA LYS A 134 -14.11 -0.34 13.79
C LYS A 134 -14.62 -1.34 12.73
N PRO A 135 -14.39 -2.65 12.92
CA PRO A 135 -14.70 -3.66 11.90
C PRO A 135 -16.19 -3.75 11.58
N ASP A 136 -17.09 -3.64 12.58
CA ASP A 136 -18.53 -3.73 12.33
C ASP A 136 -19.04 -2.62 11.40
N LYS A 137 -18.58 -1.39 11.62
CA LYS A 137 -18.88 -0.25 10.73
C LYS A 137 -18.29 -0.44 9.33
N ALA A 138 -17.14 -1.11 9.22
CA ALA A 138 -16.56 -1.43 7.92
C ALA A 138 -17.49 -2.37 7.13
N ILE A 139 -18.01 -3.41 7.79
CA ILE A 139 -18.99 -4.34 7.19
C ILE A 139 -20.23 -3.59 6.72
N GLU A 140 -20.81 -2.73 7.56
CA GLU A 140 -21.99 -1.93 7.18
C GLU A 140 -21.72 -1.11 5.90
N CYS A 141 -20.54 -0.50 5.78
CA CYS A 141 -20.17 0.28 4.60
C CYS A 141 -20.01 -0.60 3.35
N PHE A 142 -19.36 -1.76 3.47
CA PHE A 142 -19.22 -2.69 2.35
C PHE A 142 -20.57 -3.25 1.91
N ASP A 143 -21.47 -3.56 2.85
CA ASP A 143 -22.84 -4.01 2.54
C ASP A 143 -23.64 -2.94 1.81
N ARG A 144 -23.45 -1.65 2.17
CA ARG A 144 -24.04 -0.53 1.42
C ARG A 144 -23.48 -0.43 0.01
N ALA A 145 -22.17 -0.52 -0.17
CA ALA A 145 -21.53 -0.52 -1.49
C ALA A 145 -22.06 -1.66 -2.37
N ILE A 146 -22.15 -2.87 -1.82
CA ILE A 146 -22.69 -4.07 -2.49
C ILE A 146 -24.16 -3.89 -2.85
N ALA A 147 -24.97 -3.29 -1.98
CA ALA A 147 -26.38 -3.05 -2.26
C ALA A 147 -26.59 -2.04 -3.39
N ILE A 148 -25.69 -1.07 -3.53
CA ILE A 148 -25.73 -0.05 -4.60
C ILE A 148 -25.24 -0.63 -5.93
N ASP A 149 -24.10 -1.32 -5.92
CA ASP A 149 -23.57 -2.02 -7.08
C ASP A 149 -23.18 -3.46 -6.72
N PRO A 150 -24.07 -4.44 -6.95
CA PRO A 150 -23.80 -5.84 -6.68
C PRO A 150 -22.67 -6.45 -7.52
N LYS A 151 -22.22 -5.78 -8.59
CA LYS A 151 -21.10 -6.21 -9.44
C LYS A 151 -19.75 -5.58 -9.05
N HIS A 152 -19.74 -4.72 -8.03
CA HIS A 152 -18.51 -4.11 -7.56
C HIS A 152 -17.72 -5.12 -6.71
N ASP A 153 -16.59 -5.60 -7.23
CA ASP A 153 -15.79 -6.67 -6.63
C ASP A 153 -15.12 -6.29 -5.30
N THR A 154 -14.56 -5.08 -5.23
CA THR A 154 -13.72 -4.61 -4.14
C THR A 154 -14.38 -4.70 -2.75
N PRO A 155 -15.64 -4.30 -2.53
CA PRO A 155 -16.28 -4.41 -1.22
C PRO A 155 -16.45 -5.85 -0.75
N TYR A 156 -16.74 -6.82 -1.61
CA TYR A 156 -16.81 -8.24 -1.21
C TYR A 156 -15.45 -8.75 -0.72
N PHE A 157 -14.37 -8.42 -1.43
CA PHE A 157 -13.02 -8.81 -1.03
C PHE A 157 -12.66 -8.23 0.34
N ASN A 158 -12.88 -6.91 0.50
CA ASN A 158 -12.57 -6.20 1.75
C ASN A 158 -13.46 -6.65 2.92
N LYS A 159 -14.73 -6.95 2.67
CA LYS A 159 -15.64 -7.54 3.66
C LYS A 159 -15.12 -8.89 4.16
N GLY A 160 -14.71 -9.77 3.25
CA GLY A 160 -14.09 -11.05 3.61
C GLY A 160 -12.80 -10.90 4.41
N ILE A 161 -11.96 -9.90 4.06
CA ILE A 161 -10.76 -9.56 4.85
C ILE A 161 -11.15 -9.17 6.29
N VAL A 162 -12.13 -8.29 6.49
CA VAL A 162 -12.56 -7.88 7.82
C VAL A 162 -13.10 -9.06 8.63
N GLN A 163 -13.95 -9.88 8.03
CA GLN A 163 -14.54 -11.05 8.70
C GLN A 163 -13.48 -12.06 9.15
N ILE A 164 -12.57 -12.46 8.26
CA ILE A 164 -11.52 -13.44 8.56
C ILE A 164 -10.52 -12.90 9.58
N PHE A 165 -10.00 -11.69 9.33
CA PHE A 165 -8.80 -11.22 10.02
C PHE A 165 -9.10 -10.34 11.23
N ASP A 166 -10.20 -9.58 11.21
CA ASP A 166 -10.51 -8.63 12.28
C ASP A 166 -11.57 -9.22 13.23
N LEU A 167 -12.61 -9.87 12.69
CA LEU A 167 -13.68 -10.50 13.47
C LEU A 167 -13.44 -11.98 13.80
N LYS A 168 -12.43 -12.61 13.18
CA LYS A 168 -12.10 -14.05 13.34
C LYS A 168 -13.23 -14.99 12.92
N ASP A 169 -14.14 -14.51 12.08
CA ASP A 169 -15.20 -15.31 11.47
C ASP A 169 -14.77 -15.76 10.07
N VAL A 170 -14.11 -16.92 10.04
CA VAL A 170 -13.58 -17.48 8.79
C VAL A 170 -14.71 -17.89 7.86
N GLU A 171 -15.81 -18.45 8.38
CA GLU A 171 -16.91 -18.93 7.55
C GLU A 171 -17.62 -17.77 6.84
N ALA A 172 -17.95 -16.70 7.57
CA ALA A 172 -18.58 -15.53 6.97
C ALA A 172 -17.66 -14.87 5.92
N GLY A 173 -16.36 -14.82 6.19
CA GLY A 173 -15.41 -14.24 5.25
C GLY A 173 -15.19 -15.07 3.98
N LEU A 174 -15.17 -16.41 4.11
CA LEU A 174 -15.17 -17.29 2.95
C LEU A 174 -16.44 -17.16 2.12
N ALA A 175 -17.61 -17.02 2.76
CA ALA A 175 -18.86 -16.77 2.06
C ALA A 175 -18.81 -15.47 1.23
N SER A 176 -18.29 -14.36 1.80
CA SER A 176 -18.09 -13.11 1.05
C SER A 176 -17.16 -13.27 -0.15
N TRP A 177 -16.06 -14.03 0.00
CA TRP A 177 -15.15 -14.30 -1.12
C TRP A 177 -15.75 -15.26 -2.16
N GLU A 178 -16.62 -16.17 -1.77
CA GLU A 178 -17.36 -17.03 -2.70
C GLU A 178 -18.36 -16.25 -3.53
N GLU A 179 -19.06 -15.29 -2.92
CA GLU A 179 -19.92 -14.37 -3.64
C GLU A 179 -19.12 -13.55 -4.65
N LEU A 180 -17.95 -13.04 -4.27
CA LEU A 180 -17.03 -12.37 -5.18
C LEU A 180 -16.65 -13.29 -6.36
N VAL A 181 -16.23 -14.52 -6.11
CA VAL A 181 -15.84 -15.46 -7.18
C VAL A 181 -17.03 -15.84 -8.07
N ARG A 182 -18.26 -15.86 -7.53
CA ARG A 182 -19.48 -16.08 -8.32
C ARG A 182 -19.75 -14.93 -9.30
N ILE A 183 -19.43 -13.69 -8.91
CA ILE A 183 -19.62 -12.48 -9.72
C ILE A 183 -18.45 -12.31 -10.70
N ASN A 184 -17.22 -12.46 -10.21
CA ASN A 184 -15.98 -12.41 -10.97
C ASN A 184 -15.12 -13.66 -10.67
N PRO A 185 -15.21 -14.72 -11.49
CA PRO A 185 -14.41 -15.92 -11.33
C PRO A 185 -12.89 -15.70 -11.45
N GLY A 186 -12.48 -14.59 -12.08
CA GLY A 186 -11.09 -14.18 -12.26
C GLY A 186 -10.61 -13.19 -11.19
N ALA A 187 -11.35 -12.99 -10.10
CA ALA A 187 -10.96 -12.06 -9.04
C ALA A 187 -9.59 -12.43 -8.46
N MET A 188 -8.72 -11.42 -8.37
CA MET A 188 -7.35 -11.54 -7.87
C MET A 188 -7.19 -10.74 -6.58
N ALA A 189 -6.51 -11.32 -5.60
CA ALA A 189 -6.06 -10.61 -4.42
C ALA A 189 -4.88 -9.67 -4.78
N PRO A 190 -4.57 -8.64 -3.94
CA PRO A 190 -3.51 -7.67 -4.23
C PRO A 190 -2.11 -8.28 -4.44
N ASN A 191 -1.86 -9.48 -3.93
CA ASN A 191 -0.61 -10.21 -4.10
C ASN A 191 -0.55 -11.02 -5.41
N GLY A 192 -1.56 -10.92 -6.26
CA GLY A 192 -1.64 -11.65 -7.53
C GLY A 192 -2.07 -13.11 -7.40
N GLN A 193 -2.62 -13.54 -6.25
CA GLN A 193 -3.23 -14.86 -6.12
C GLN A 193 -4.74 -14.80 -6.46
N PRO A 194 -5.30 -15.79 -7.17
CA PRO A 194 -6.75 -15.89 -7.35
C PRO A 194 -7.47 -16.01 -6.01
N VAL A 195 -8.59 -15.33 -5.84
CA VAL A 195 -9.41 -15.41 -4.61
C VAL A 195 -9.92 -16.84 -4.39
N SER A 196 -10.22 -17.58 -5.47
CA SER A 196 -10.57 -19.00 -5.42
C SER A 196 -9.48 -19.88 -4.79
N ALA A 197 -8.21 -19.56 -5.05
CA ALA A 197 -7.08 -20.27 -4.45
C ALA A 197 -6.97 -19.96 -2.94
N LEU A 198 -7.21 -18.71 -2.53
CA LEU A 198 -7.25 -18.34 -1.11
C LEU A 198 -8.36 -19.09 -0.37
N ILE A 199 -9.57 -19.17 -0.94
CA ILE A 199 -10.68 -19.94 -0.36
C ILE A 199 -10.28 -21.40 -0.13
N ALA A 200 -9.65 -22.03 -1.13
CA ALA A 200 -9.19 -23.41 -1.02
C ALA A 200 -8.12 -23.58 0.08
N GLU A 201 -7.17 -22.66 0.19
CA GLU A 201 -6.13 -22.67 1.21
C GLU A 201 -6.71 -22.65 2.63
N PHE A 202 -7.64 -21.71 2.90
CA PHE A 202 -8.31 -21.60 4.20
C PHE A 202 -9.06 -22.88 4.57
N ARG A 203 -9.82 -23.45 3.63
CA ARG A 203 -10.56 -24.71 3.84
C ARG A 203 -9.64 -25.89 4.12
N ASN A 204 -8.53 -25.99 3.38
CA ASN A 204 -7.56 -27.06 3.58
C ASN A 204 -6.91 -26.96 4.96
N LYS A 205 -6.56 -25.75 5.39
CA LYS A 205 -6.00 -25.49 6.72
C LYS A 205 -6.98 -25.87 7.85
N GLN A 206 -8.26 -25.51 7.73
CA GLN A 206 -9.28 -25.90 8.70
C GLN A 206 -9.44 -27.43 8.79
N LYS A 207 -9.50 -28.12 7.64
CA LYS A 207 -9.60 -29.59 7.62
C LYS A 207 -8.39 -30.25 8.30
N ALA A 208 -7.19 -29.77 8.03
CA ALA A 208 -5.97 -30.28 8.66
C ALA A 208 -6.01 -30.09 10.19
N GLN A 209 -6.44 -28.92 10.67
CA GLN A 209 -6.58 -28.65 12.10
C GLN A 209 -7.61 -29.57 12.77
N GLN A 210 -8.75 -29.80 12.13
CA GLN A 210 -9.78 -30.70 12.64
C GLN A 210 -9.29 -32.15 12.73
N GLN A 211 -8.55 -32.63 11.72
CA GLN A 211 -7.97 -33.97 11.72
C GLN A 211 -6.92 -34.14 12.82
N GLN A 212 -6.06 -33.14 13.02
CA GLN A 212 -5.07 -33.16 14.08
C GLN A 212 -5.74 -33.24 15.47
N GLN A 213 -6.74 -32.40 15.73
CA GLN A 213 -7.47 -32.41 16.99
C GLN A 213 -8.22 -33.73 17.22
N ALA A 214 -8.78 -34.34 16.18
CA ALA A 214 -9.42 -35.65 16.28
C ALA A 214 -8.41 -36.77 16.61
N GLY A 215 -7.22 -36.73 16.01
CA GLY A 215 -6.13 -37.65 16.31
C GLY A 215 -5.62 -37.53 17.74
N GLU A 216 -5.39 -36.31 18.23
CA GLU A 216 -4.94 -36.04 19.60
C GLU A 216 -5.96 -36.51 20.65
N LYS A 217 -7.26 -36.28 20.41
CA LYS A 217 -8.34 -36.79 21.28
C LYS A 217 -8.39 -38.32 21.29
N SER A 218 -8.24 -38.96 20.13
CA SER A 218 -8.26 -40.42 20.01
C SER A 218 -7.07 -41.06 20.72
N ALA A 219 -5.86 -40.49 20.59
CA ALA A 219 -4.67 -40.96 21.29
C ALA A 219 -4.78 -40.81 22.82
N SER A 220 -5.37 -39.71 23.29
CA SER A 220 -5.58 -39.46 24.72
C SER A 220 -6.57 -40.45 25.36
N GLN A 221 -7.56 -40.93 24.60
CA GLN A 221 -8.56 -41.90 25.07
C GLN A 221 -8.03 -43.35 25.09
N MET A 222 -7.04 -43.70 24.27
CA MET A 222 -6.43 -45.04 24.26
C MET A 222 -5.33 -45.22 25.32
N GLY A 223 -4.87 -44.12 25.94
CA GLY A 223 -3.84 -44.13 26.99
C GLY A 223 -4.39 -44.09 28.42
N GLN A 224 -5.72 -44.10 28.60
CA GLN A 224 -6.42 -44.22 29.89
C GLN A 224 -7.08 -45.59 29.99
#